data_AF-A0A6L8I0S9-F1
#
_entry.id   AF-A0A6L8I0S9-F1
#
_cell.length_a   1.000
_cell.length_b   1.000
_cell.length_c   1.000
_cell.angle_alpha   90.00
_cell.angle_beta   90.00
_cell.angle_gamma   90.00
#
_symmetry.space_group_name_H-M   'P 1'
#
loop_
_entity.id
_entity.type
_entity.pdbx_description
1 polymer ?
#
loop_
_entity_poly.entity_id
_entity_poly.type
_entity_poly.pdbx_seq_one_letter_code
_entity_poly.pdbx_strand_id
1 'polypeptide(L)'
;MTPAFLAVLLASLAPCTAAAADAGESADSAVTAWQADPSTVFDALDIDLDRFKWVARPLIVFSDAPQDPAFRTQMELLATRIDALVKRDVVLIADSAPADGTDIRREFRPRGFMLIVVSKDGRVILRKPFPRDVREITRSIDNLPIRKQELRDALDGG
;
A
#
# COMPACT_ATOMS: atom_id res chain seq x y z
N MET A 1 67.88 -44.53 -3.53
CA MET A 1 66.77 -45.16 -2.78
C MET A 1 65.76 -44.06 -2.47
N THR A 2 64.67 -44.04 -3.26
CA THR A 2 63.25 -43.70 -2.96
C THR A 2 62.85 -42.56 -1.97
N PRO A 3 61.65 -41.95 -2.17
CA PRO A 3 61.47 -40.49 -2.27
C PRO A 3 60.41 -39.92 -1.29
N ALA A 4 60.15 -38.60 -1.32
CA ALA A 4 58.91 -38.00 -0.81
C ALA A 4 58.68 -36.65 -1.54
N PHE A 5 57.78 -36.50 -2.52
CA PHE A 5 56.30 -36.43 -2.53
C PHE A 5 55.66 -35.16 -1.89
N LEU A 6 54.82 -34.50 -2.70
CA LEU A 6 53.65 -33.65 -2.37
C LEU A 6 53.93 -32.28 -1.70
N ALA A 7 53.23 -31.18 -1.96
CA ALA A 7 51.89 -31.02 -2.51
C ALA A 7 51.72 -29.62 -3.16
N VAL A 8 51.00 -29.61 -4.28
CA VAL A 8 50.46 -28.40 -4.92
C VAL A 8 49.19 -28.00 -4.19
N LEU A 9 49.12 -26.76 -3.68
CA LEU A 9 47.91 -26.19 -3.10
C LEU A 9 47.32 -25.18 -4.09
N LEU A 10 46.27 -25.59 -4.83
CA LEU A 10 45.45 -24.67 -5.63
C LEU A 10 44.46 -23.97 -4.69
N ALA A 11 44.61 -22.67 -4.50
CA ALA A 11 43.62 -21.83 -3.82
C ALA A 11 42.52 -21.41 -4.80
N SER A 12 41.33 -22.00 -4.66
CA SER A 12 40.12 -21.60 -5.39
C SER A 12 39.54 -20.32 -4.79
N LEU A 13 39.66 -19.20 -5.52
CA LEU A 13 38.88 -17.98 -5.24
C LEU A 13 37.41 -18.22 -5.59
N ALA A 14 36.53 -18.15 -4.59
CA ALA A 14 35.09 -18.08 -4.78
C ALA A 14 34.67 -16.60 -4.93
N PRO A 15 33.92 -16.22 -5.98
CA PRO A 15 33.35 -14.88 -6.08
C PRO A 15 32.15 -14.75 -5.14
N CYS A 16 32.26 -13.79 -4.19
CA CYS A 16 31.17 -13.37 -3.32
C CYS A 16 30.23 -12.45 -4.11
N THR A 17 29.17 -13.01 -4.70
CA THR A 17 28.08 -12.22 -5.28
C THR A 17 27.17 -11.72 -4.16
N ALA A 18 27.33 -10.46 -3.77
CA ALA A 18 26.39 -9.75 -2.93
C ALA A 18 25.17 -9.36 -3.75
N ALA A 19 24.03 -10.01 -3.51
CA ALA A 19 22.73 -9.57 -4.02
C ALA A 19 22.19 -8.46 -3.11
N ALA A 20 22.18 -7.24 -3.62
CA ALA A 20 21.50 -6.09 -3.02
C ALA A 20 20.64 -5.45 -4.10
N ALA A 21 19.47 -6.04 -4.36
CA ALA A 21 18.45 -5.49 -5.24
C ALA A 21 17.09 -6.08 -4.84
N ASP A 22 16.42 -5.53 -3.83
CA ASP A 22 15.05 -5.95 -3.49
C ASP A 22 14.20 -4.89 -2.77
N ALA A 23 14.57 -3.61 -2.88
CA ALA A 23 13.75 -2.51 -2.32
C ALA A 23 13.04 -1.67 -3.40
N GLY A 24 13.52 -1.71 -4.65
CA GLY A 24 12.97 -0.93 -5.75
C GLY A 24 11.92 -1.64 -6.59
N GLU A 25 11.94 -2.98 -6.65
CA GLU A 25 11.08 -3.79 -7.53
C GLU A 25 9.67 -3.96 -6.95
N SER A 26 9.56 -4.13 -5.63
CA SER A 26 8.30 -4.36 -4.93
C SER A 26 7.32 -3.17 -5.02
N ALA A 27 7.83 -1.94 -5.05
CA ALA A 27 7.02 -0.73 -4.97
C ALA A 27 6.32 -0.36 -6.31
N ASP A 28 6.99 -0.52 -7.46
CA ASP A 28 6.35 -0.35 -8.78
C ASP A 28 5.43 -1.54 -9.12
N SER A 29 5.73 -2.72 -8.54
CA SER A 29 4.85 -3.89 -8.65
C SER A 29 3.47 -3.64 -8.05
N ALA A 30 3.37 -2.89 -6.94
CA ALA A 30 2.11 -2.64 -6.26
C ALA A 30 1.13 -1.79 -7.10
N VAL A 31 1.65 -0.77 -7.79
CA VAL A 31 0.83 0.07 -8.68
C VAL A 31 0.34 -0.73 -9.87
N THR A 32 1.20 -1.57 -10.45
CA THR A 32 0.83 -2.43 -11.59
C THR A 32 -0.19 -3.49 -11.17
N ALA A 33 -0.01 -4.11 -9.99
CA ALA A 33 -0.97 -5.04 -9.40
C ALA A 33 -2.33 -4.38 -9.16
N TRP A 34 -2.34 -3.15 -8.64
CA TRP A 34 -3.58 -2.38 -8.45
C TRP A 34 -4.26 -2.03 -9.78
N GLN A 35 -3.51 -1.67 -10.82
CA GLN A 35 -4.10 -1.40 -12.14
C GLN A 35 -4.70 -2.65 -12.77
N ALA A 36 -4.09 -3.82 -12.56
CA ALA A 36 -4.60 -5.10 -13.02
C ALA A 36 -5.87 -5.53 -12.27
N ASP A 37 -5.92 -5.29 -10.96
CA ASP A 37 -7.10 -5.52 -10.13
C ASP A 37 -7.28 -4.41 -9.07
N PRO A 38 -8.08 -3.38 -9.38
CA PRO A 38 -8.33 -2.26 -8.46
C PRO A 38 -9.11 -2.64 -7.19
N SER A 39 -9.61 -3.88 -7.11
CA SER A 39 -10.32 -4.41 -5.94
C SER A 39 -9.39 -5.11 -4.93
N THR A 40 -8.11 -5.28 -5.28
CA THR A 40 -7.11 -5.87 -4.39
C THR A 40 -6.89 -5.01 -3.14
N VAL A 41 -6.79 -5.69 -1.99
CA VAL A 41 -6.38 -5.09 -0.71
C VAL A 41 -4.92 -5.42 -0.47
N PHE A 42 -4.11 -4.39 -0.24
CA PHE A 42 -2.68 -4.53 0.02
C PHE A 42 -2.38 -4.52 1.52
N ASP A 43 -1.33 -5.23 1.93
CA ASP A 43 -0.77 -5.09 3.27
C ASP A 43 0.15 -3.86 3.33
N ALA A 44 0.12 -3.10 4.42
CA ALA A 44 0.91 -1.89 4.59
C ALA A 44 2.44 -2.13 4.70
N LEU A 45 2.89 -3.36 4.99
CA LEU A 45 4.31 -3.68 5.14
C LEU A 45 5.12 -3.46 3.85
N ASP A 46 4.52 -3.75 2.70
CA ASP A 46 5.22 -3.76 1.40
C ASP A 46 4.83 -2.58 0.50
N ILE A 47 4.22 -1.53 1.06
CA ILE A 47 3.63 -0.42 0.29
C ILE A 47 4.33 0.90 0.55
N ASP A 48 4.82 1.50 -0.54
CA ASP A 48 5.27 2.89 -0.61
C ASP A 48 4.13 3.79 -1.13
N LEU A 49 3.59 4.65 -0.27
CA LEU A 49 2.48 5.55 -0.61
C LEU A 49 2.85 6.59 -1.66
N ASP A 50 4.12 6.94 -1.76
CA ASP A 50 4.58 7.96 -2.71
C ASP A 50 4.40 7.49 -4.16
N ARG A 51 4.38 6.18 -4.41
CA ARG A 51 4.11 5.59 -5.74
C ARG A 51 2.68 5.80 -6.21
N PHE A 52 1.74 5.98 -5.28
CA PHE A 52 0.35 6.22 -5.61
C PHE A 52 0.04 7.72 -5.83
N LYS A 53 0.99 8.62 -5.58
CA LYS A 53 0.81 10.06 -5.86
C LYS A 53 0.45 10.26 -7.33
N TRP A 54 -0.60 11.04 -7.56
CA TRP A 54 -1.20 11.34 -8.85
C TRP A 54 -1.83 10.14 -9.59
N VAL A 55 -1.67 8.92 -9.09
CA VAL A 55 -2.21 7.69 -9.68
C VAL A 55 -3.52 7.30 -8.99
N ALA A 56 -3.46 7.00 -7.69
CA ALA A 56 -4.57 6.48 -6.90
C ALA A 56 -4.72 7.21 -5.56
N ARG A 57 -5.83 6.99 -4.88
CA ARG A 57 -6.19 7.55 -3.57
C ARG A 57 -6.04 6.45 -2.52
N PRO A 58 -4.99 6.49 -1.67
CA PRO A 58 -4.86 5.54 -0.59
C PRO A 58 -6.02 5.64 0.41
N LEU A 59 -6.69 4.51 0.66
CA LEU A 59 -7.59 4.31 1.78
C LEU A 59 -6.93 3.29 2.70
N ILE A 60 -6.49 3.76 3.87
CA ILE A 60 -5.68 3.00 4.80
C ILE A 60 -6.52 2.69 6.03
N VAL A 61 -6.60 1.41 6.38
CA VAL A 61 -7.28 0.92 7.59
C VAL A 61 -6.24 0.37 8.55
N PHE A 62 -6.04 1.08 9.66
CA PHE A 62 -5.16 0.66 10.75
C PHE A 62 -5.93 -0.09 11.82
N SER A 63 -5.26 -1.05 12.44
CA SER A 63 -5.66 -1.75 13.66
C SER A 63 -4.43 -2.25 14.42
N ASP A 64 -4.54 -2.38 15.74
CA ASP A 64 -3.48 -2.99 16.54
C ASP A 64 -3.58 -4.53 16.58
N ALA A 65 -4.71 -5.09 16.13
CA ALA A 65 -4.92 -6.53 16.04
C ALA A 65 -5.83 -6.93 14.85
N PRO A 66 -5.58 -8.06 14.17
CA PRO A 66 -6.43 -8.54 13.07
C PRO A 66 -7.85 -8.90 13.53
N GLN A 67 -7.99 -9.31 14.80
CA GLN A 67 -9.27 -9.63 15.42
C GLN A 67 -10.05 -8.42 15.97
N ASP A 68 -9.56 -7.18 15.78
CA ASP A 68 -10.28 -5.97 16.21
C ASP A 68 -11.67 -5.91 15.54
N PRO A 69 -12.77 -5.82 16.31
CA PRO A 69 -14.12 -5.69 15.75
C PRO A 69 -14.27 -4.52 14.79
N ALA A 70 -13.66 -3.37 15.07
CA ALA A 70 -13.74 -2.19 14.21
C ALA A 70 -13.04 -2.43 12.87
N PHE A 71 -11.87 -3.09 12.88
CA PHE A 71 -11.16 -3.47 11.67
C PHE A 71 -12.01 -4.39 10.79
N ARG A 72 -12.56 -5.46 11.38
CA ARG A 72 -13.42 -6.41 10.66
C ARG A 72 -14.66 -5.72 10.06
N THR A 73 -15.36 -4.92 10.87
CA THR A 73 -16.51 -4.14 10.38
C THR A 73 -16.13 -3.21 9.23
N GLN A 74 -14.98 -2.53 9.32
CA GLN A 74 -14.53 -1.67 8.22
C GLN A 74 -14.26 -2.47 6.94
N MET A 75 -13.59 -3.61 7.02
CA MET A 75 -13.30 -4.46 5.87
C MET A 75 -14.59 -5.00 5.23
N GLU A 76 -15.56 -5.42 6.05
CA GLU A 76 -16.90 -5.82 5.59
C GLU A 76 -17.60 -4.67 4.85
N LEU A 77 -17.60 -3.45 5.41
CA LEU A 77 -18.18 -2.26 4.78
C LEU A 77 -17.54 -1.98 3.42
N LEU A 78 -16.20 -2.05 3.31
CA LEU A 78 -15.48 -1.83 2.05
C LEU A 78 -15.89 -2.86 0.99
N ALA A 79 -16.01 -4.14 1.38
CA ALA A 79 -16.40 -5.21 0.48
C ALA A 79 -17.82 -5.03 -0.09
N THR A 80 -18.75 -4.42 0.65
CA THR A 80 -20.12 -4.21 0.15
C THR A 80 -20.23 -3.35 -1.10
N ARG A 81 -19.27 -2.45 -1.35
CA ARG A 81 -19.33 -1.44 -2.41
C ARG A 81 -17.97 -1.12 -3.01
N ILE A 82 -17.16 -2.13 -3.24
CA ILE A 82 -15.79 -1.96 -3.76
C ILE A 82 -15.79 -1.24 -5.12
N ASP A 83 -16.75 -1.52 -6.00
CA ASP A 83 -16.88 -0.84 -7.31
C ASP A 83 -17.02 0.69 -7.20
N ALA A 84 -17.63 1.18 -6.11
CA ALA A 84 -17.75 2.61 -5.88
C ALA A 84 -16.40 3.24 -5.54
N LEU A 85 -15.51 2.49 -4.91
CA LEU A 85 -14.14 2.91 -4.59
C LEU A 85 -13.27 2.84 -5.86
N VAL A 86 -13.39 1.77 -6.64
CA VAL A 86 -12.68 1.60 -7.92
C VAL A 86 -12.93 2.76 -8.89
N LYS A 87 -14.19 3.21 -9.05
CA LYS A 87 -14.54 4.35 -9.92
C LYS A 87 -13.89 5.69 -9.55
N ARG A 88 -13.25 5.76 -8.38
CA ARG A 88 -12.60 6.96 -7.83
C ARG A 88 -11.09 6.76 -7.67
N ASP A 89 -10.56 5.72 -8.30
CA ASP A 89 -9.17 5.32 -8.25
C ASP A 89 -8.68 5.14 -6.82
N VAL A 90 -9.45 4.43 -6.00
CA VAL A 90 -9.07 4.16 -4.60
C VAL A 90 -8.24 2.87 -4.54
N VAL A 91 -7.13 2.91 -3.83
CA VAL A 91 -6.34 1.72 -3.46
C VAL A 91 -6.59 1.40 -1.99
N LEU A 92 -6.88 0.14 -1.68
CA LEU A 92 -7.18 -0.31 -0.32
C LEU A 92 -5.92 -0.87 0.33
N ILE A 93 -5.57 -0.32 1.49
CA ILE A 93 -4.39 -0.73 2.26
C ILE A 93 -4.85 -1.09 3.68
N ALA A 94 -4.49 -2.29 4.10
CA ALA A 94 -4.78 -2.82 5.42
C ALA A 94 -3.50 -2.92 6.24
N ASP A 95 -3.58 -2.45 7.48
CA ASP A 95 -2.48 -2.48 8.44
C ASP A 95 -3.04 -3.01 9.78
N SER A 96 -3.01 -4.33 9.97
CA SER A 96 -3.79 -5.00 11.02
C SER A 96 -3.01 -5.49 12.24
N ALA A 97 -1.68 -5.66 12.16
CA ALA A 97 -0.77 -5.89 13.29
C ALA A 97 0.70 -6.03 12.85
N PRO A 98 1.32 -5.01 12.23
CA PRO A 98 2.72 -5.07 11.90
C PRO A 98 3.55 -4.96 13.19
N ALA A 99 4.40 -5.95 13.43
CA ALA A 99 5.31 -5.99 14.57
C ALA A 99 6.34 -4.86 14.51
N ASP A 100 6.74 -4.50 13.30
CA ASP A 100 7.67 -3.42 12.99
C ASP A 100 6.88 -2.24 12.46
N GLY A 101 7.04 -1.06 13.07
CA GLY A 101 6.28 0.13 12.66
C GLY A 101 6.54 0.49 11.19
N THR A 102 5.56 0.20 10.33
CA THR A 102 5.57 0.53 8.89
C THR A 102 5.88 2.01 8.67
N ASP A 103 6.45 2.35 7.52
CA ASP A 103 6.67 3.75 7.09
C ASP A 103 5.36 4.54 7.17
N ILE A 104 4.27 3.88 6.76
CA ILE A 104 2.90 4.35 6.85
C ILE A 104 2.49 4.65 8.31
N ARG A 105 2.80 3.78 9.29
CA ARG A 105 2.56 4.05 10.71
C ARG A 105 3.39 5.19 11.25
N ARG A 106 4.65 5.31 10.82
CA ARG A 106 5.54 6.40 11.23
C ARG A 106 5.02 7.75 10.73
N GLU A 107 4.47 7.78 9.52
CA GLU A 107 3.86 8.97 8.91
C GLU A 107 2.57 9.38 9.62
N PHE A 108 1.58 8.48 9.72
CA PHE A 108 0.24 8.86 10.19
C PHE A 108 0.04 8.76 11.70
N ARG A 109 0.90 8.00 12.40
CA ARG A 109 0.86 7.78 13.84
C ARG A 109 -0.55 7.39 14.32
N PRO A 110 -1.12 6.28 13.82
CA PRO A 110 -2.42 5.81 14.27
C PRO A 110 -2.39 5.41 15.75
N ARG A 111 -3.57 5.40 16.38
CA ARG A 111 -3.78 4.93 17.75
C ARG A 111 -4.98 4.01 17.73
N GLY A 112 -4.79 2.70 17.92
CA GLY A 112 -5.85 1.72 17.73
C GLY A 112 -6.39 1.71 16.31
N PHE A 113 -7.69 1.44 16.18
CA PHE A 113 -8.38 1.54 14.91
C PHE A 113 -8.33 2.97 14.34
N MET A 114 -7.94 3.09 13.08
CA MET A 114 -7.99 4.36 12.38
C MET A 114 -8.20 4.17 10.88
N LEU A 115 -9.17 4.88 10.33
CA LEU A 115 -9.37 5.00 8.90
C LEU A 115 -8.76 6.32 8.42
N ILE A 116 -7.91 6.25 7.40
CA ILE A 116 -7.35 7.40 6.71
C ILE A 116 -7.66 7.31 5.22
N VAL A 117 -8.03 8.43 4.61
CA VAL A 117 -8.08 8.55 3.16
C VAL A 117 -7.15 9.67 2.74
N VAL A 118 -6.33 9.39 1.74
CA VAL A 118 -5.36 10.30 1.15
C VAL A 118 -5.78 10.60 -0.28
N SER A 119 -5.68 11.86 -0.69
CA SER A 119 -5.95 12.31 -2.05
C SER A 119 -4.75 12.03 -2.97
N LYS A 120 -4.96 12.04 -4.29
CA LYS A 120 -3.90 11.83 -5.28
C LYS A 120 -2.73 12.81 -5.14
N ASP A 121 -2.97 14.00 -4.62
CA ASP A 121 -1.95 15.02 -4.33
C ASP A 121 -1.21 14.80 -2.99
N GLY A 122 -1.45 13.67 -2.32
CA GLY A 122 -0.83 13.30 -1.04
C GLY A 122 -1.46 13.94 0.20
N ARG A 123 -2.53 14.74 0.04
CA ARG A 123 -3.20 15.37 1.19
C ARG A 123 -4.13 14.38 1.89
N VAL A 124 -4.09 14.35 3.22
CA VAL A 124 -5.08 13.61 4.02
C VAL A 124 -6.44 14.31 3.91
N ILE A 125 -7.45 13.60 3.43
CA ILE A 125 -8.81 14.14 3.24
C ILE A 125 -9.76 13.74 4.37
N LEU A 126 -9.51 12.59 4.99
CA LEU A 126 -10.36 12.02 6.02
C LEU A 126 -9.50 11.26 7.01
N ARG A 127 -9.75 11.47 8.30
CA ARG A 127 -9.19 10.69 9.41
C ARG A 127 -10.31 10.39 10.40
N LYS A 128 -10.56 9.11 10.69
CA LYS A 128 -11.63 8.69 11.59
C LYS A 128 -11.18 7.56 12.53
N PRO A 129 -11.48 7.66 13.84
CA PRO A 129 -11.19 6.59 14.80
C PRO A 129 -12.31 5.54 14.90
N PHE A 130 -13.17 5.43 13.88
CA PHE A 130 -14.29 4.48 13.85
C PHE A 130 -14.64 4.09 12.40
N PRO A 131 -15.25 2.90 12.20
CA PRO A 131 -15.61 2.44 10.87
C PRO A 131 -16.57 3.40 10.16
N ARG A 132 -16.40 3.52 8.84
CA ARG A 132 -17.14 4.46 7.99
C ARG A 132 -17.73 3.75 6.78
N ASP A 133 -18.97 4.09 6.46
CA ASP A 133 -19.66 3.55 5.30
C ASP A 133 -19.02 4.05 3.99
N VAL A 134 -18.98 3.19 2.98
CA VAL A 134 -18.40 3.51 1.66
C VAL A 134 -19.07 4.73 1.03
N ARG A 135 -20.37 4.95 1.24
CA ARG A 135 -21.10 6.13 0.75
C ARG A 135 -20.56 7.42 1.32
N GLU A 136 -20.17 7.42 2.60
CA GLU A 136 -19.65 8.60 3.26
C GLU A 136 -18.19 8.87 2.87
N ILE A 137 -17.41 7.81 2.67
CA ILE A 137 -16.04 7.89 2.14
C ILE A 137 -16.05 8.48 0.73
N THR A 138 -16.83 7.87 -0.18
CA THR A 138 -16.94 8.32 -1.58
C THR A 138 -17.47 9.74 -1.71
N ARG A 139 -18.46 10.12 -0.88
CA ARG A 139 -18.95 11.52 -0.83
C ARG A 139 -17.84 12.51 -0.43
N SER A 140 -16.95 12.11 0.47
CA SER A 140 -15.81 12.95 0.87
C SER A 140 -14.82 13.12 -0.28
N ILE A 141 -14.59 12.08 -1.07
CA ILE A 141 -13.74 12.10 -2.28
C ILE A 141 -14.36 12.95 -3.40
N ASP A 142 -15.65 12.79 -3.67
CA ASP A 142 -16.35 13.50 -4.75
C ASP A 142 -16.39 15.03 -4.53
N ASN A 143 -16.26 15.47 -3.28
CA ASN A 143 -16.22 16.89 -2.94
C ASN A 143 -14.86 17.56 -3.19
N LEU A 144 -13.80 16.78 -3.47
CA LEU A 144 -12.46 17.32 -3.67
C LEU A 144 -12.37 18.16 -4.96
N PRO A 145 -11.70 19.33 -4.94
CA PRO A 145 -11.49 20.13 -6.15
C PRO A 145 -10.82 19.35 -7.29
N ILE A 146 -9.79 18.55 -6.95
CA ILE A 146 -9.08 17.68 -7.89
C ILE A 146 -10.01 16.64 -8.51
N ARG A 147 -10.91 16.03 -7.73
CA ARG A 147 -11.88 15.05 -8.25
C ARG A 147 -12.90 15.70 -9.17
N LYS A 148 -13.35 16.92 -8.85
CA LYS A 148 -14.25 17.68 -9.72
C LYS A 148 -13.56 18.06 -11.04
N GLN A 149 -12.25 18.30 -11.02
CA GLN A 149 -11.48 18.54 -12.25
C GLN A 149 -11.38 17.26 -13.09
N GLU A 150 -11.01 16.12 -12.50
CA GLU A 150 -10.99 14.81 -13.19
C GLU A 150 -12.31 14.52 -13.92
N LEU A 151 -13.45 14.82 -13.28
CA LEU A 151 -14.77 14.63 -13.88
C LEU A 151 -15.06 15.60 -15.03
N ARG A 152 -14.56 16.84 -14.97
CA ARG A 152 -14.66 17.79 -16.10
C ARG A 152 -13.80 17.32 -17.27
N ASP A 153 -12.55 16.97 -17.00
CA ASP A 153 -11.60 16.51 -18.02
C ASP A 153 -12.10 15.24 -18.71
N ALA A 154 -12.75 14.33 -17.96
CA ALA A 154 -13.36 13.12 -18.51
C ALA A 154 -14.59 13.39 -19.40
N LEU A 155 -15.32 14.49 -19.17
CA LEU A 155 -16.43 14.92 -20.03
C LEU A 155 -15.95 15.65 -21.28
N ASP A 156 -14.87 16.42 -21.17
CA ASP A 156 -14.32 17.21 -22.28
C ASP A 156 -13.46 16.37 -23.24
N GLY A 157 -12.90 15.25 -22.76
CA GLY A 157 -12.02 14.35 -23.52
C GLY A 157 -12.69 13.11 -24.12
N GLY A 158 -14.00 12.94 -23.94
CA GLY A 158 -14.80 11.83 -24.50
C GLY A 158 -15.68 12.27 -25.66
#